data_AF-A0A918DM64-F1
#
_entry.id   AF-A0A918DM64-F1
#
_cell.length_a   1.000
_cell.length_b   1.000
_cell.length_c   1.000
_cell.angle_alpha   90.00
_cell.angle_beta   90.00
_cell.angle_gamma   90.00
#
_symmetry.space_group_name_H-M   'P 1'
#
loop_
_entity.id
_entity.type
_entity.pdbx_description
1 polymer ?
#
loop_
_entity_poly.entity_id
_entity_poly.type
_entity_poly.pdbx_seq_one_letter_code
_entity_poly.pdbx_strand_id
1 'polypeptide(L)'
;MTESGVVTPCKHCGAPIEQRQGRGRPKAYCPEGDCQAAAKRERELRRATPGLEGALARAEQLYDRMESGLASAIEPLARVLAEELSPAGVEARLSAVQAEAHTRVAIARTEREQAFEQVRLAREAAEHARREAGAMRLRVEEAEGERDTALRDAERAREQALAALREAASTERQAQQSADEAGRRADLAERRADEALQRAELAELARVQAVQELAERVEAAEERTNEAEARAVRAGEEAERARAERDEARAEVATAGRARQQAERELAAAQARAEAAAQERDRAVARAEGAERKAAEADRDRAVALNDVAQAREAAAAEVTAADRARKDAERELAAMGERVKEAEGAAAAALSRAEEGVAEERARADVVAGERDQLQGDLRLERARLEDIRAQLDAARAEAAELRERAVAAELRARRNES
;
A
#
# COMPACT_ATOMS: atom_id res chain seq x y z
N MET A 1 -25.86 -81.30 -72.95
CA MET A 1 -24.86 -80.92 -73.97
C MET A 1 -24.03 -82.15 -74.23
N THR A 2 -24.09 -82.67 -75.46
CA THR A 2 -23.39 -83.87 -75.91
C THR A 2 -21.90 -83.78 -75.58
N GLU A 3 -21.41 -84.67 -74.71
CA GLU A 3 -19.99 -84.88 -74.46
C GLU A 3 -19.33 -85.38 -75.75
N SER A 4 -18.83 -84.47 -76.58
CA SER A 4 -17.89 -84.81 -77.65
C SER A 4 -16.56 -85.17 -76.99
N GLY A 5 -16.41 -86.44 -76.58
CA GLY A 5 -15.12 -87.00 -76.20
C GLY A 5 -14.12 -86.85 -77.35
N VAL A 6 -12.91 -86.37 -77.05
CA VAL A 6 -11.84 -86.31 -78.06
C VAL A 6 -11.42 -87.74 -78.38
N VAL A 7 -11.74 -88.21 -79.58
CA VAL A 7 -11.35 -89.53 -80.05
C VAL A 7 -9.95 -89.44 -80.63
N THR A 8 -8.99 -90.18 -80.06
CA THR A 8 -7.61 -90.25 -80.59
C THR A 8 -7.33 -91.65 -81.12
N PRO A 9 -6.69 -91.79 -82.29
CA PRO A 9 -6.36 -93.11 -82.81
C PRO A 9 -5.29 -93.80 -81.97
N CYS A 10 -5.40 -95.12 -81.83
CA CYS A 10 -4.39 -95.96 -81.19
C CYS A 10 -3.07 -95.89 -81.94
N LYS A 11 -1.96 -95.60 -81.24
CA LYS A 11 -0.62 -95.51 -81.83
C LYS A 11 -0.10 -96.80 -82.48
N HIS A 12 -0.75 -97.95 -82.26
CA HIS A 12 -0.34 -99.24 -82.82
C HIS A 12 -1.30 -99.76 -83.89
N CYS A 13 -2.60 -99.83 -83.61
CA CYS A 13 -3.60 -100.40 -84.54
C CYS A 13 -4.54 -99.37 -85.18
N GLY A 14 -4.44 -98.08 -84.83
CA GLY A 14 -5.29 -97.02 -85.36
C GLY A 14 -6.72 -96.97 -84.81
N ALA A 15 -7.14 -97.93 -83.97
CA ALA A 15 -8.50 -97.97 -83.41
C ALA A 15 -8.84 -96.69 -82.63
N PRO A 16 -10.08 -96.17 -82.72
CA PRO A 16 -10.50 -94.98 -81.99
C PRO A 16 -10.46 -95.23 -80.48
N ILE A 17 -9.79 -94.34 -79.74
CA ILE A 17 -9.72 -94.35 -78.28
C ILE A 17 -10.51 -93.16 -77.77
N GLU A 18 -11.55 -93.44 -76.98
CA GLU A 18 -12.25 -92.41 -76.24
C GLU A 18 -11.36 -91.89 -75.09
N GLN A 19 -10.98 -90.61 -75.17
CA GLN A 19 -10.28 -89.96 -74.08
C GLN A 19 -11.29 -89.46 -73.04
N ARG A 20 -11.06 -89.82 -71.78
CA ARG A 20 -11.79 -89.19 -70.66
C ARG A 20 -11.24 -87.78 -70.45
N GLN A 21 -12.11 -86.79 -70.37
CA GLN A 21 -11.70 -85.45 -69.96
C GLN A 21 -11.40 -85.45 -68.45
N GLY A 22 -10.12 -85.36 -68.07
CA GLY A 22 -9.69 -85.41 -66.67
C GLY A 22 -8.17 -85.28 -66.49
N ARG A 23 -7.73 -85.12 -65.24
CA ARG A 23 -6.28 -85.06 -64.91
C ARG A 23 -5.65 -86.44 -65.08
N GLY A 24 -4.81 -86.60 -66.10
CA GLY A 24 -4.07 -87.83 -66.37
C GLY A 24 -3.38 -87.80 -67.72
N ARG A 25 -2.41 -88.71 -67.94
CA ARG A 25 -1.76 -88.85 -69.25
C ARG A 25 -2.76 -89.43 -70.26
N PRO A 26 -2.98 -88.79 -71.43
CA PRO A 26 -3.86 -89.32 -72.46
C PRO A 26 -3.51 -90.77 -72.82
N LYS A 27 -4.53 -91.60 -73.03
CA LYS A 27 -4.34 -93.01 -73.40
C LYS A 27 -3.82 -93.08 -74.83
N ALA A 28 -2.59 -93.57 -75.02
CA ALA A 28 -1.98 -93.68 -76.34
C ALA A 28 -2.30 -95.01 -77.06
N TYR A 29 -2.84 -95.99 -76.34
CA TYR A 29 -3.14 -97.33 -76.84
C TYR A 29 -4.56 -97.75 -76.43
N CYS A 30 -5.21 -98.59 -77.22
CA CYS A 30 -6.56 -99.05 -76.93
C CYS A 30 -6.55 -99.93 -75.66
N PRO A 31 -7.55 -99.78 -74.77
CA PRO A 31 -7.61 -100.55 -73.53
C PRO A 31 -8.04 -102.01 -73.75
N GLU A 32 -8.75 -102.28 -74.85
CA GLU A 32 -9.34 -103.59 -75.14
C GLU A 32 -8.36 -104.58 -75.80
N GLY A 33 -7.19 -104.10 -76.24
CA GLY A 33 -6.18 -104.93 -76.90
C GLY A 33 -4.80 -104.83 -76.25
N ASP A 34 -3.98 -105.87 -76.44
CA ASP A 34 -2.57 -105.91 -76.04
C ASP A 34 -1.66 -104.94 -76.84
N CYS A 35 -2.23 -103.95 -77.52
CA CYS A 35 -1.51 -103.03 -78.40
C CYS A 35 -0.39 -102.28 -77.69
N GLN A 36 -0.54 -101.96 -76.40
CA GLN A 36 0.55 -101.37 -75.60
C GLN A 36 1.72 -102.34 -75.42
N ALA A 37 1.42 -103.61 -75.11
CA ALA A 37 2.42 -104.65 -74.93
C ALA A 37 3.08 -105.04 -76.25
N ALA A 38 2.30 -105.15 -77.33
CA ALA A 38 2.78 -105.40 -78.69
C ALA A 38 3.71 -104.29 -79.18
N ALA A 39 3.30 -103.03 -79.05
CA ALA A 39 4.15 -101.88 -79.39
C ALA A 39 5.39 -101.78 -78.50
N LYS A 40 5.32 -102.20 -77.23
CA LYS A 40 6.49 -102.28 -76.34
C LYS A 40 7.48 -103.34 -76.83
N ARG A 41 7.01 -104.56 -77.12
CA ARG A 41 7.83 -105.65 -77.68
C ARG A 41 8.47 -105.26 -79.00
N GLU A 42 7.72 -104.62 -79.90
CA GLU A 42 8.23 -104.14 -81.18
C GLU A 42 9.33 -103.08 -81.01
N ARG A 43 9.16 -102.12 -80.09
CA ARG A 43 10.20 -101.12 -79.76
C ARG A 43 11.43 -101.76 -79.11
N GLU A 44 11.25 -102.76 -78.26
CA GLU A 44 12.36 -103.49 -77.65
C GLU A 44 13.13 -104.29 -78.71
N LEU A 45 12.43 -104.94 -79.62
CA LEU A 45 13.01 -105.65 -80.75
C LEU A 45 13.81 -104.69 -81.64
N ARG A 46 13.22 -103.57 -82.07
CA ARG A 46 13.92 -102.55 -82.88
C ARG A 46 15.14 -101.95 -82.17
N ARG A 47 15.11 -101.81 -80.85
CA ARG A 47 16.28 -101.34 -80.06
C ARG A 47 17.38 -102.38 -79.93
N ALA A 48 17.00 -103.65 -79.88
CA ALA A 48 17.91 -104.79 -79.74
C ALA A 48 18.47 -105.26 -81.08
N THR A 49 17.89 -104.84 -82.22
CA THR A 49 18.42 -105.10 -83.56
C THR A 49 19.86 -104.61 -83.66
N PRO A 50 20.83 -105.48 -83.93
CA PRO A 50 22.22 -105.09 -84.14
C PRO A 50 22.36 -104.20 -85.39
N GLY A 51 23.31 -103.25 -85.37
CA GLY A 51 23.63 -102.41 -86.53
C GLY A 51 22.93 -101.04 -86.56
N LEU A 52 22.85 -100.47 -87.76
CA LEU A 52 22.39 -99.09 -88.01
C LEU A 52 20.93 -98.88 -87.56
N GLU A 53 20.06 -99.86 -87.80
CA GLU A 53 18.63 -99.75 -87.51
C GLU A 53 18.35 -99.61 -86.00
N GLY A 54 19.05 -100.38 -85.16
CA GLY A 54 18.91 -100.25 -83.70
C GLY A 54 19.56 -98.99 -83.12
N ALA A 55 20.63 -98.49 -83.75
CA ALA A 55 21.21 -97.19 -83.40
C ALA A 55 20.26 -96.04 -83.77
N LEU A 56 19.62 -96.09 -84.94
CA LEU A 56 18.63 -95.12 -85.40
C LEU A 56 17.41 -95.11 -84.46
N ALA A 57 16.88 -96.27 -84.09
CA ALA A 57 15.75 -96.39 -83.16
C ALA A 57 16.03 -95.82 -81.75
N ARG A 58 17.30 -95.87 -81.27
CA ARG A 58 17.70 -95.23 -80.01
C ARG A 58 17.85 -93.72 -80.16
N ALA A 59 18.37 -93.25 -81.30
CA ALA A 59 18.47 -91.82 -81.60
C ALA A 59 17.08 -91.19 -81.71
N GLU A 60 16.13 -91.81 -82.42
CA GLU A 60 14.73 -91.37 -82.51
C GLU A 60 14.08 -91.23 -81.13
N GLN A 61 14.27 -92.21 -80.23
CA GLN A 61 13.73 -92.12 -78.86
C GLN A 61 14.36 -91.01 -78.03
N LEU A 62 15.64 -90.69 -78.27
CA LEU A 62 16.29 -89.56 -77.63
C LEU A 62 15.70 -88.24 -78.15
N TYR A 63 15.50 -88.12 -79.47
CA TYR A 63 14.82 -86.98 -80.09
C TYR A 63 13.40 -86.79 -79.55
N ASP A 64 12.57 -87.84 -79.53
CA ASP A 64 11.20 -87.78 -78.98
C ASP A 64 11.18 -87.28 -77.53
N ARG A 65 12.18 -87.70 -76.72
CA ARG A 65 12.30 -87.28 -75.33
C ARG A 65 12.75 -85.82 -75.22
N MET A 66 13.70 -85.39 -76.04
CA MET A 66 14.14 -84.01 -76.11
C MET A 66 13.02 -83.09 -76.59
N GLU A 67 12.28 -83.49 -77.63
CA GLU A 67 11.13 -82.77 -78.16
C GLU A 67 10.01 -82.66 -77.11
N SER A 68 9.66 -83.77 -76.45
CA SER A 68 8.65 -83.76 -75.39
C SER A 68 9.09 -82.91 -74.18
N GLY A 69 10.36 -82.98 -73.80
CA GLY A 69 10.92 -82.19 -72.70
C GLY A 69 10.95 -80.70 -73.02
N LEU A 70 11.40 -80.34 -74.22
CA LEU A 70 11.43 -78.96 -74.70
C LEU A 70 10.01 -78.40 -74.85
N ALA A 71 9.08 -79.15 -75.44
CA ALA A 71 7.68 -78.76 -75.52
C ALA A 71 7.08 -78.54 -74.13
N SER A 72 7.37 -79.41 -73.16
CA SER A 72 6.88 -79.25 -71.78
C SER A 72 7.45 -78.03 -71.05
N ALA A 73 8.65 -77.58 -71.44
CA ALA A 73 9.28 -76.38 -70.88
C ALA A 73 8.80 -75.10 -71.59
N ILE A 74 8.58 -75.15 -72.91
CA ILE A 74 8.14 -74.01 -73.71
C ILE A 74 6.64 -73.76 -73.54
N GLU A 75 5.81 -74.79 -73.46
CA GLU A 75 4.34 -74.65 -73.40
C GLU A 75 3.86 -73.75 -72.24
N PRO A 76 4.35 -73.87 -70.99
CA PRO A 76 4.00 -72.93 -69.93
C PRO A 76 4.45 -71.49 -70.20
N LEU A 77 5.65 -71.30 -70.79
CA LEU A 77 6.17 -69.98 -71.14
C LEU A 77 5.35 -69.35 -72.27
N ALA A 78 5.00 -70.14 -73.28
CA ALA A 78 4.14 -69.71 -74.38
C ALA A 78 2.74 -69.34 -73.89
N ARG A 79 2.20 -70.07 -72.90
CA ARG A 79 0.92 -69.74 -72.27
C ARG A 79 0.98 -68.42 -71.50
N VAL A 80 2.00 -68.22 -70.65
CA VAL A 80 2.18 -66.97 -69.93
C VAL A 80 2.40 -65.80 -70.90
N LEU A 81 3.22 -65.98 -71.95
CA LEU A 81 3.41 -64.96 -72.98
C LEU A 81 2.11 -64.68 -73.75
N ALA A 82 1.33 -65.70 -74.08
CA ALA A 82 0.04 -65.52 -74.74
C ALA A 82 -0.97 -64.80 -73.83
N GLU A 83 -1.01 -65.12 -72.53
CA GLU A 83 -1.85 -64.43 -71.55
C GLU A 83 -1.43 -62.96 -71.43
N GLU A 84 -0.14 -62.68 -71.27
CA GLU A 84 0.40 -61.34 -71.02
C GLU A 84 0.48 -60.44 -72.27
N LEU A 85 0.65 -61.03 -73.46
CA LEU A 85 0.66 -60.32 -74.75
C LEU A 85 -0.70 -60.36 -75.46
N SER A 86 -1.68 -61.08 -74.92
CA SER A 86 -3.05 -60.98 -75.43
C SER A 86 -3.58 -59.56 -75.22
N PRO A 87 -4.49 -59.07 -76.08
CA PRO A 87 -5.16 -57.80 -75.86
C PRO A 87 -5.77 -57.68 -74.45
N ALA A 88 -6.38 -58.77 -73.95
CA ALA A 88 -6.97 -58.81 -72.61
C ALA A 88 -5.92 -58.70 -71.48
N GLY A 89 -4.77 -59.36 -71.61
CA GLY A 89 -3.69 -59.26 -70.61
C GLY A 89 -3.04 -57.88 -70.59
N VAL A 90 -2.84 -57.27 -71.77
CA VAL A 90 -2.33 -55.90 -71.88
C VAL A 90 -3.33 -54.90 -71.28
N GLU A 91 -4.62 -55.03 -71.58
CA GLU A 91 -5.68 -54.19 -70.97
C GLU A 91 -5.76 -54.36 -69.45
N ALA A 92 -5.60 -55.59 -68.94
CA ALA A 92 -5.54 -55.86 -67.51
C ALA A 92 -4.33 -55.19 -66.85
N ARG A 93 -3.14 -55.27 -67.47
CA ARG A 93 -1.92 -54.56 -66.99
C ARG A 93 -2.08 -53.05 -67.03
N LEU A 94 -2.62 -52.51 -68.12
CA LEU A 94 -2.89 -51.07 -68.23
C LEU A 94 -3.89 -50.62 -67.15
N SER A 95 -4.95 -51.40 -66.92
CA SER A 95 -5.93 -51.12 -65.87
C SER A 95 -5.31 -51.18 -64.47
N ALA A 96 -4.43 -52.15 -64.21
CA ALA A 96 -3.68 -52.23 -62.95
C ALA A 96 -2.77 -51.02 -62.74
N VAL A 97 -2.00 -50.62 -63.76
CA VAL A 97 -1.13 -49.44 -63.70
C VAL A 97 -1.93 -48.14 -63.54
N GLN A 98 -3.07 -48.03 -64.23
CA GLN A 98 -3.99 -46.89 -64.06
C GLN A 98 -4.57 -46.84 -62.65
N ALA A 99 -5.00 -47.97 -62.09
CA ALA A 99 -5.48 -48.06 -60.72
C ALA A 99 -4.40 -47.64 -59.71
N GLU A 100 -3.17 -48.14 -59.84
CA GLU A 100 -2.04 -47.71 -59.01
C GLU A 100 -1.77 -46.21 -59.15
N ALA A 101 -1.80 -45.67 -60.38
CA ALA A 101 -1.61 -44.24 -60.61
C ALA A 101 -2.71 -43.40 -59.94
N HIS A 102 -3.98 -43.83 -60.04
CA HIS A 102 -5.09 -43.17 -59.35
C HIS A 102 -4.93 -43.23 -57.83
N THR A 103 -4.51 -44.36 -57.27
CA THR A 103 -4.20 -44.49 -55.83
C THR A 103 -3.07 -43.55 -55.42
N ARG A 104 -1.96 -43.49 -56.18
CA ARG A 104 -0.85 -42.56 -55.87
C ARG A 104 -1.27 -41.11 -55.93
N VAL A 105 -2.10 -40.73 -56.92
CA VAL A 105 -2.64 -39.36 -57.02
C VAL A 105 -3.59 -39.06 -55.85
N ALA A 106 -4.42 -40.01 -55.44
CA ALA A 106 -5.29 -39.85 -54.28
C ALA A 106 -4.47 -39.63 -52.99
N ILE A 107 -3.44 -40.45 -52.76
CA ILE A 107 -2.52 -40.30 -51.62
C ILE A 107 -1.86 -38.92 -51.65
N ALA A 108 -1.26 -38.52 -52.79
CA ALA A 108 -0.60 -37.23 -52.91
C ALA A 108 -1.56 -36.03 -52.67
N ARG A 109 -2.84 -36.15 -53.07
CA ARG A 109 -3.85 -35.13 -52.77
C ARG A 109 -4.17 -35.06 -51.27
N THR A 110 -4.35 -36.21 -50.62
CA THR A 110 -4.59 -36.26 -49.18
C THR A 110 -3.40 -35.73 -48.37
N GLU A 111 -2.17 -36.07 -48.75
CA GLU A 111 -0.95 -35.55 -48.12
C GLU A 111 -0.82 -34.04 -48.31
N ARG A 112 -1.16 -33.54 -49.51
CA ARG A 112 -1.18 -32.09 -49.78
C ARG A 112 -2.21 -31.37 -48.91
N GLU A 113 -3.41 -31.92 -48.78
CA GLU A 113 -4.47 -31.36 -47.93
C GLU A 113 -4.06 -31.38 -46.45
N GLN A 114 -3.48 -32.48 -45.97
CA GLN A 114 -2.91 -32.56 -44.63
C GLN A 114 -1.80 -31.53 -44.42
N ALA A 115 -0.89 -31.36 -45.37
CA ALA A 115 0.17 -30.36 -45.28
C ALA A 115 -0.38 -28.93 -45.20
N PHE A 116 -1.41 -28.60 -45.98
CA PHE A 116 -2.07 -27.30 -45.88
C PHE A 116 -2.75 -27.09 -44.54
N GLU A 117 -3.41 -28.12 -44.01
CA GLU A 117 -4.04 -28.05 -42.70
C GLU A 117 -3.01 -27.86 -41.57
N GLN A 118 -1.87 -28.58 -41.64
CA GLN A 118 -0.77 -28.38 -40.68
C GLN A 118 -0.19 -26.96 -40.75
N VAL A 119 -0.04 -26.39 -41.95
CA VAL A 119 0.40 -25.00 -42.11
C VAL A 119 -0.63 -24.02 -41.55
N ARG A 120 -1.94 -24.28 -41.74
CA ARG A 120 -3.02 -23.46 -41.18
C ARG A 120 -2.97 -23.46 -39.66
N LEU A 121 -2.94 -24.63 -39.03
CA LEU A 121 -2.85 -24.79 -37.58
C LEU A 121 -1.56 -24.16 -37.02
N ALA A 122 -0.42 -24.32 -37.71
CA ALA A 122 0.83 -23.70 -37.30
C ALA A 122 0.77 -22.17 -37.35
N ARG A 123 0.08 -21.59 -38.35
CA ARG A 123 -0.12 -20.13 -38.43
C ARG A 123 -1.04 -19.63 -37.32
N GLU A 124 -2.17 -20.30 -37.09
CA GLU A 124 -3.10 -19.95 -36.01
C GLU A 124 -2.40 -20.02 -34.63
N ALA A 125 -1.62 -21.07 -34.38
CA ALA A 125 -0.82 -21.20 -33.17
C ALA A 125 0.25 -20.10 -33.04
N ALA A 126 0.94 -19.76 -34.14
CA ALA A 126 1.93 -18.68 -34.13
C ALA A 126 1.31 -17.30 -33.88
N GLU A 127 0.13 -17.02 -34.45
CA GLU A 127 -0.63 -15.80 -34.20
C GLU A 127 -1.13 -15.73 -32.76
N HIS A 128 -1.61 -16.85 -32.22
CA HIS A 128 -2.00 -16.94 -30.81
C HIS A 128 -0.82 -16.67 -29.89
N ALA A 129 0.32 -17.33 -30.10
CA ALA A 129 1.54 -17.09 -29.33
C ALA A 129 2.05 -15.64 -29.42
N ARG A 130 1.91 -14.99 -30.59
CA ARG A 130 2.23 -13.55 -30.74
C ARG A 130 1.29 -12.66 -29.94
N ARG A 131 -0.02 -12.95 -29.92
CA ARG A 131 -1.00 -12.21 -29.11
C ARG A 131 -0.72 -12.37 -27.63
N GLU A 132 -0.45 -13.59 -27.17
CA GLU A 132 -0.08 -13.85 -25.78
C GLU A 132 1.22 -13.14 -25.38
N ALA A 133 2.24 -13.20 -26.23
CA ALA A 133 3.50 -12.49 -25.99
C ALA A 133 3.34 -10.96 -26.02
N GLY A 134 2.40 -10.43 -26.80
CA GLY A 134 2.03 -9.01 -26.80
C GLY A 134 1.32 -8.61 -25.51
N ALA A 135 0.32 -9.40 -25.09
CA ALA A 135 -0.41 -9.18 -23.85
C ALA A 135 0.50 -9.28 -22.62
N MET A 136 1.44 -10.23 -22.60
CA MET A 136 2.41 -10.37 -21.52
C MET A 136 3.35 -9.16 -21.45
N ARG A 137 3.79 -8.62 -22.60
CA ARG A 137 4.61 -7.41 -22.63
C ARG A 137 3.89 -6.20 -22.05
N LEU A 138 2.63 -5.98 -22.44
CA LEU A 138 1.81 -4.90 -21.88
C LEU A 138 1.66 -5.04 -20.36
N ARG A 139 1.41 -6.26 -19.86
CA ARG A 139 1.34 -6.50 -18.40
C ARG A 139 2.66 -6.21 -17.68
N VAL A 140 3.80 -6.52 -18.30
CA VAL A 140 5.11 -6.19 -17.72
C VAL A 140 5.32 -4.68 -17.70
N GLU A 141 5.00 -3.98 -18.80
CA GLU A 141 5.10 -2.51 -18.87
C GLU A 141 4.18 -1.83 -17.85
N GLU A 142 2.94 -2.32 -17.69
CA GLU A 142 2.00 -1.86 -16.65
C GLU A 142 2.58 -2.08 -15.24
N ALA A 143 3.08 -3.29 -14.94
CA ALA A 143 3.67 -3.60 -13.65
C ALA A 143 4.94 -2.78 -13.35
N GLU A 144 5.77 -2.50 -14.36
CA GLU A 144 6.93 -1.62 -14.24
C GLU A 144 6.49 -0.16 -13.98
N GLY A 145 5.45 0.30 -14.66
CA GLY A 145 4.86 1.63 -14.44
C GLY A 145 4.25 1.80 -13.04
N GLU A 146 3.55 0.77 -12.53
CA GLU A 146 3.03 0.72 -11.16
C GLU A 146 4.18 0.73 -10.14
N ARG A 147 5.23 -0.08 -10.36
CA ARG A 147 6.41 -0.12 -9.50
C ARG A 147 7.08 1.25 -9.43
N ASP A 148 7.31 1.89 -10.57
CA ASP A 148 7.98 3.19 -10.63
C ASP A 148 7.14 4.29 -9.96
N THR A 149 5.80 4.20 -10.08
CA THR A 149 4.88 5.10 -9.37
C THR A 149 4.96 4.89 -7.86
N ALA A 150 4.90 3.63 -7.40
CA ALA A 150 5.02 3.29 -5.98
C ALA A 150 6.38 3.74 -5.39
N LEU A 151 7.47 3.62 -6.15
CA LEU A 151 8.79 4.11 -5.72
C LEU A 151 8.81 5.63 -5.55
N ARG A 152 8.25 6.39 -6.51
CA ARG A 152 8.16 7.86 -6.40
C ARG A 152 7.30 8.29 -5.23
N ASP A 153 6.20 7.59 -4.96
CA ASP A 153 5.34 7.91 -3.82
C ASP A 153 6.02 7.57 -2.49
N ALA A 154 6.77 6.48 -2.42
CA ALA A 154 7.60 6.16 -1.25
C ALA A 154 8.71 7.21 -1.01
N GLU A 155 9.36 7.69 -2.08
CA GLU A 155 10.35 8.77 -2.00
C GLU A 155 9.72 10.08 -1.49
N ARG A 156 8.57 10.48 -2.05
CA ARG A 156 7.82 11.67 -1.58
C ARG A 156 7.41 11.54 -0.12
N ALA A 157 6.88 10.39 0.29
CA ALA A 157 6.49 10.14 1.67
C ALA A 157 7.71 10.23 2.61
N ARG A 158 8.86 9.71 2.19
CA ARG A 158 10.12 9.83 2.94
C ARG A 158 10.58 11.28 3.06
N GLU A 159 10.52 12.06 1.98
CA GLU A 159 10.87 13.48 1.99
C GLU A 159 9.96 14.29 2.91
N GLN A 160 8.65 14.04 2.86
CA GLN A 160 7.65 14.65 3.75
C GLN A 160 7.92 14.28 5.22
N ALA A 161 8.21 13.02 5.51
CA ALA A 161 8.55 12.58 6.86
C ALA A 161 9.83 13.27 7.38
N LEU A 162 10.86 13.39 6.54
CA LEU A 162 12.09 14.10 6.90
C LEU A 162 11.86 15.60 7.08
N ALA A 163 10.98 16.22 6.27
CA ALA A 163 10.60 17.62 6.44
C ALA A 163 9.86 17.84 7.78
N ALA A 164 8.88 16.99 8.10
CA ALA A 164 8.15 17.03 9.36
C ALA A 164 9.08 16.83 10.57
N LEU A 165 10.05 15.91 10.49
CA LEU A 165 11.05 15.72 11.55
C LEU A 165 11.95 16.95 11.73
N ARG A 166 12.34 17.64 10.64
CA ARG A 166 13.14 18.88 10.73
C ARG A 166 12.33 20.02 11.34
N GLU A 167 11.06 20.14 10.97
CA GLU A 167 10.15 21.12 11.54
C GLU A 167 9.95 20.86 13.03
N ALA A 168 9.63 19.63 13.42
CA ALA A 168 9.50 19.22 14.82
C ALA A 168 10.78 19.48 15.63
N ALA A 169 11.96 19.17 15.08
CA ALA A 169 13.22 19.47 15.75
C ALA A 169 13.49 20.98 15.85
N SER A 170 13.00 21.79 14.90
CA SER A 170 13.12 23.24 14.96
C SER A 170 12.17 23.85 16.00
N THR A 171 10.95 23.35 16.10
CA THR A 171 9.96 23.81 17.09
C THR A 171 10.37 23.38 18.49
N GLU A 172 10.91 22.18 18.67
CA GLU A 172 11.48 21.73 19.95
C GLU A 172 12.62 22.64 20.42
N ARG A 173 13.55 23.00 19.52
CA ARG A 173 14.63 23.95 19.86
C ARG A 173 14.10 25.33 20.23
N GLN A 174 13.09 25.84 19.53
CA GLN A 174 12.46 27.12 19.86
C GLN A 174 11.75 27.07 21.21
N ALA A 175 11.03 25.97 21.50
CA ALA A 175 10.38 25.76 22.78
C ALA A 175 11.40 25.69 23.94
N GLN A 176 12.51 24.97 23.76
CA GLN A 176 13.61 24.93 24.73
C GLN A 176 14.23 26.31 24.95
N GLN A 177 14.53 27.05 23.88
CA GLN A 177 15.06 28.42 23.99
C GLN A 177 14.10 29.34 24.74
N SER A 178 12.80 29.28 24.43
CA SER A 178 11.78 30.07 25.12
C SER A 178 11.65 29.68 26.60
N ALA A 179 11.72 28.39 26.92
CA ALA A 179 11.72 27.89 28.29
C ALA A 179 12.96 28.36 29.07
N ASP A 180 14.15 28.30 28.46
CA ASP A 180 15.40 28.78 29.05
C ASP A 180 15.35 30.30 29.30
N GLU A 181 14.83 31.08 28.35
CA GLU A 181 14.65 32.53 28.51
C GLU A 181 13.61 32.87 29.59
N ALA A 182 12.52 32.11 29.67
CA ALA A 182 11.53 32.24 30.74
C ALA A 182 12.15 31.91 32.10
N GLY A 183 12.96 30.86 32.19
CA GLY A 183 13.72 30.49 33.39
C GLY A 183 14.67 31.61 33.82
N ARG A 184 15.48 32.14 32.91
CA ARG A 184 16.39 33.27 33.21
C ARG A 184 15.64 34.52 33.67
N ARG A 185 14.46 34.81 33.10
CA ARG A 185 13.61 35.93 33.53
C ARG A 185 13.04 35.69 34.93
N ALA A 186 12.62 34.46 35.23
CA ALA A 186 12.16 34.08 36.55
C ALA A 186 13.27 34.22 37.61
N ASP A 187 14.47 33.69 37.34
CA ASP A 187 15.64 33.81 38.23
C ASP A 187 15.99 35.28 38.50
N LEU A 188 15.95 36.13 37.46
CA LEU A 188 16.21 37.56 37.62
C LEU A 188 15.12 38.26 38.44
N ALA A 189 13.85 37.86 38.25
CA ALA A 189 12.74 38.40 39.02
C ALA A 189 12.82 38.01 40.50
N GLU A 190 13.22 36.76 40.78
CA GLU A 190 13.45 36.26 42.15
C GLU A 190 14.58 37.04 42.83
N ARG A 191 15.74 37.20 42.18
CA ARG A 191 16.84 38.02 42.71
C ARG A 191 16.42 39.46 43.00
N ARG A 192 15.62 40.07 42.11
CA ARG A 192 15.10 41.43 42.34
C ARG A 192 14.13 41.48 43.51
N ALA A 193 13.32 40.43 43.73
CA ALA A 193 12.43 40.33 44.87
C ALA A 193 13.23 40.18 46.17
N ASP A 194 14.27 39.33 46.19
CA ASP A 194 15.16 39.17 47.34
C ASP A 194 15.89 40.48 47.68
N GLU A 195 16.45 41.17 46.68
CA GLU A 195 17.06 42.49 46.86
C GLU A 195 16.06 43.55 47.36
N ALA A 196 14.79 43.45 46.95
CA ALA A 196 13.74 44.34 47.44
C ALA A 196 13.37 44.03 48.89
N LEU A 197 13.29 42.76 49.26
CA LEU A 197 13.08 42.32 50.65
C LEU A 197 14.23 42.78 51.55
N GLN A 198 15.47 42.56 51.16
CA GLN A 198 16.64 43.03 51.92
C GLN A 198 16.65 44.56 52.07
N ARG A 199 16.29 45.31 51.02
CA ARG A 199 16.14 46.77 51.12
C ARG A 199 15.02 47.18 52.07
N ALA A 200 13.89 46.48 52.05
CA ALA A 200 12.77 46.74 52.96
C ALA A 200 13.16 46.45 54.42
N GLU A 201 13.88 45.35 54.68
CA GLU A 201 14.41 45.01 56.01
C GLU A 201 15.39 46.07 56.52
N LEU A 202 16.34 46.50 55.69
CA LEU A 202 17.27 47.57 56.04
C LEU A 202 16.55 48.90 56.28
N ALA A 203 15.54 49.22 55.49
CA ALA A 203 14.72 50.42 55.68
C ALA A 203 13.91 50.35 56.99
N GLU A 204 13.37 49.19 57.34
CA GLU A 204 12.64 49.00 58.59
C GLU A 204 13.56 49.07 59.80
N LEU A 205 14.77 48.48 59.73
CA LEU A 205 15.79 48.65 60.77
C LEU A 205 16.18 50.11 60.95
N ALA A 206 16.40 50.85 59.86
CA ALA A 206 16.68 52.29 59.91
C ALA A 206 15.50 53.08 60.51
N ARG A 207 14.26 52.68 60.21
CA ARG A 207 13.05 53.29 60.77
C ARG A 207 12.94 53.05 62.27
N VAL A 208 13.20 51.82 62.73
CA VAL A 208 13.23 51.47 64.16
C VAL A 208 14.32 52.27 64.89
N GLN A 209 15.52 52.37 64.31
CA GLN A 209 16.61 53.19 64.86
C GLN A 209 16.21 54.67 64.93
N ALA A 210 15.63 55.23 63.88
CA ALA A 210 15.17 56.62 63.88
C ALA A 210 14.08 56.87 64.93
N VAL A 211 13.17 55.91 65.16
CA VAL A 211 12.16 55.99 66.22
C VAL A 211 12.79 55.91 67.60
N GLN A 212 13.80 55.06 67.80
CA GLN A 212 14.55 54.99 69.06
C GLN A 212 15.30 56.29 69.35
N GLU A 213 16.04 56.83 68.37
CA GLU A 213 16.72 58.12 68.50
C GLU A 213 15.74 59.28 68.76
N LEU A 214 14.55 59.23 68.14
CA LEU A 214 13.50 60.22 68.39
C LEU A 214 12.94 60.07 69.80
N ALA A 215 12.72 58.84 70.29
CA ALA A 215 12.25 58.57 71.64
C ALA A 215 13.27 59.07 72.68
N GLU A 216 14.55 58.78 72.51
CA GLU A 216 15.64 59.29 73.37
C GLU A 216 15.68 60.83 73.37
N ARG A 217 15.47 61.46 72.21
CA ARG A 217 15.40 62.93 72.11
C ARG A 217 14.16 63.52 72.79
N VAL A 218 13.02 62.81 72.73
CA VAL A 218 11.78 63.19 73.41
C VAL A 218 11.96 63.04 74.92
N GLU A 219 12.49 61.92 75.40
CA GLU A 219 12.81 61.71 76.82
C GLU A 219 13.76 62.80 77.35
N ALA A 220 14.85 63.09 76.63
CA ALA A 220 15.76 64.19 76.99
C ALA A 220 15.12 65.58 76.89
N ALA A 221 14.10 65.77 76.05
CA ALA A 221 13.33 67.02 76.00
C ALA A 221 12.35 67.10 77.18
N GLU A 222 11.69 66.00 77.54
CA GLU A 222 10.79 65.87 78.69
C GLU A 222 11.54 66.10 80.01
N GLU A 223 12.74 65.54 80.16
CA GLU A 223 13.61 65.83 81.31
C GLU A 223 13.95 67.32 81.39
N ARG A 224 14.31 67.94 80.27
CA ARG A 224 14.60 69.39 80.22
C ARG A 224 13.36 70.24 80.53
N THR A 225 12.17 69.84 80.09
CA THR A 225 10.92 70.53 80.44
C THR A 225 10.58 70.34 81.91
N ASN A 226 10.72 69.13 82.45
CA ASN A 226 10.50 68.85 83.87
C ASN A 226 11.47 69.63 84.77
N GLU A 227 12.74 69.73 84.37
CA GLU A 227 13.70 70.59 85.06
C GLU A 227 13.35 72.08 84.94
N ALA A 228 12.87 72.53 83.77
CA ALA A 228 12.44 73.90 83.56
C ALA A 228 11.20 74.24 84.39
N GLU A 229 10.25 73.31 84.50
CA GLU A 229 9.08 73.43 85.38
C GLU A 229 9.48 73.42 86.85
N ALA A 230 10.39 72.54 87.27
CA ALA A 230 10.93 72.56 88.63
C ALA A 230 11.71 73.84 88.95
N ARG A 231 12.37 74.46 87.95
CA ARG A 231 12.99 75.79 88.07
C ARG A 231 11.92 76.89 88.12
N ALA A 232 10.85 76.79 87.35
CA ALA A 232 9.74 77.74 87.34
C ALA A 232 8.93 77.72 88.65
N VAL A 233 8.70 76.53 89.24
CA VAL A 233 8.07 76.37 90.56
C VAL A 233 8.93 77.01 91.65
N ARG A 234 10.25 76.74 91.66
CA ARG A 234 11.19 77.38 92.59
C ARG A 234 11.23 78.90 92.45
N ALA A 235 11.28 79.40 91.21
CA ALA A 235 11.20 80.84 90.93
C ALA A 235 9.83 81.44 91.34
N GLY A 236 8.75 80.67 91.25
CA GLY A 236 7.41 81.05 91.72
C GLY A 236 7.34 81.17 93.24
N GLU A 237 7.92 80.21 93.97
CA GLU A 237 7.99 80.23 95.44
C GLU A 237 8.92 81.33 95.98
N GLU A 238 9.96 81.69 95.24
CA GLU A 238 10.82 82.85 95.54
C GLU A 238 10.11 84.18 95.23
N ALA A 239 9.34 84.24 94.14
CA ALA A 239 8.53 85.41 93.79
C ALA A 239 7.37 85.64 94.78
N GLU A 240 6.75 84.59 95.31
CA GLU A 240 5.72 84.69 96.37
C GLU A 240 6.33 85.18 97.70
N ARG A 241 7.54 84.73 98.06
CA ARG A 241 8.28 85.25 99.22
C ARG A 241 8.66 86.73 99.06
N ALA A 242 9.14 87.11 97.87
CA ALA A 242 9.43 88.52 97.56
C ALA A 242 8.16 89.40 97.49
N ARG A 243 6.99 88.83 97.14
CA ARG A 243 5.70 89.53 97.16
C ARG A 243 5.19 89.75 98.59
N ALA A 244 5.35 88.78 99.49
CA ALA A 244 5.01 88.94 100.90
C ALA A 244 5.85 90.05 101.57
N GLU A 245 7.16 90.10 101.31
CA GLU A 245 8.06 91.15 101.81
C GLU A 245 7.76 92.54 101.20
N ARG A 246 7.36 92.58 99.92
CA ARG A 246 6.96 93.82 99.23
C ARG A 246 5.63 94.38 99.74
N ASP A 247 4.68 93.53 100.09
CA ASP A 247 3.34 93.96 100.50
C ASP A 247 3.32 94.44 101.98
N GLU A 248 4.27 93.97 102.80
CA GLU A 248 4.58 94.51 104.13
C GLU A 248 5.25 95.90 104.04
N ALA A 249 6.17 96.11 103.09
CA ALA A 249 6.79 97.42 102.82
C ALA A 249 5.85 98.44 102.15
N ARG A 250 4.79 98.00 101.46
CA ARG A 250 3.80 98.88 100.80
C ARG A 250 2.70 99.37 101.74
N ALA A 251 2.48 98.71 102.89
CA ALA A 251 1.57 99.19 103.94
C ALA A 251 2.11 100.45 104.65
N GLU A 252 3.43 100.62 104.74
CA GLU A 252 4.09 101.77 105.39
C GLU A 252 4.27 102.99 104.46
N VAL A 253 4.25 102.81 103.13
CA VAL A 253 4.40 103.90 102.14
C VAL A 253 3.03 104.47 101.69
N ALA A 254 1.94 103.74 101.87
CA ALA A 254 0.57 104.14 101.47
C ALA A 254 -0.05 105.27 102.32
N THR A 255 0.50 105.58 103.50
CA THR A 255 0.11 106.73 104.33
C THR A 255 0.78 108.05 103.91
N ALA A 256 1.91 108.01 103.19
CA ALA A 256 2.63 109.20 102.70
C ALA A 256 2.33 109.57 101.23
N GLY A 257 1.86 108.63 100.40
CA GLY A 257 1.58 108.85 98.96
C GLY A 257 0.24 109.53 98.62
N ARG A 258 -0.71 109.61 99.57
CA ARG A 258 -2.04 110.21 99.34
C ARG A 258 -2.04 111.75 99.26
N ALA A 259 -0.94 112.41 99.61
CA ALA A 259 -0.82 113.87 99.60
C ALA A 259 -0.12 114.45 98.34
N ARG A 260 0.46 113.62 97.46
CA ARG A 260 1.28 114.10 96.32
C ARG A 260 0.73 113.73 94.93
N GLN A 261 -0.10 112.69 94.81
CA GLN A 261 -0.67 112.26 93.53
C GLN A 261 -1.89 113.05 93.03
N GLN A 262 -2.41 114.00 93.82
CA GLN A 262 -3.45 114.94 93.38
C GLN A 262 -2.89 116.01 92.40
N ALA A 263 -1.58 116.27 92.39
CA ALA A 263 -0.99 117.41 91.66
C ALA A 263 -0.28 117.06 90.34
N GLU A 264 0.07 115.79 90.08
CA GLU A 264 0.87 115.40 88.89
C GLU A 264 0.05 114.63 87.84
N ARG A 265 -1.23 114.33 88.11
CA ARG A 265 -2.14 113.62 87.19
C ARG A 265 -2.82 114.50 86.14
N GLU A 266 -2.65 115.82 86.17
CA GLU A 266 -3.39 116.73 85.27
C GLU A 266 -2.60 117.27 84.08
N LEU A 267 -1.27 117.13 84.02
CA LEU A 267 -0.48 117.77 82.94
C LEU A 267 0.22 116.83 81.94
N ALA A 268 0.53 115.57 82.30
CA ALA A 268 1.43 114.73 81.47
C ALA A 268 0.75 113.59 80.69
N ALA A 269 -0.48 113.18 81.04
CA ALA A 269 -1.15 112.02 80.42
C ALA A 269 -1.96 112.35 79.13
N ALA A 270 -2.01 113.62 78.73
CA ALA A 270 -2.73 114.09 77.55
C ALA A 270 -1.87 114.07 76.27
N GLN A 271 -0.54 114.17 76.38
CA GLN A 271 0.35 114.30 75.22
C GLN A 271 0.92 112.96 74.70
N ALA A 272 1.01 111.91 75.52
CA ALA A 272 1.57 110.62 75.10
C ALA A 272 0.60 109.70 74.34
N ARG A 273 -0.70 110.03 74.28
CA ARG A 273 -1.73 109.20 73.61
C ARG A 273 -1.92 109.49 72.11
N ALA A 274 -1.28 110.52 71.57
CA ALA A 274 -1.39 110.90 70.16
C ALA A 274 -0.35 110.19 69.26
N GLU A 275 0.79 109.74 69.79
CA GLU A 275 1.91 109.21 68.99
C GLU A 275 1.86 107.69 68.80
N ALA A 276 1.14 106.95 69.65
CA ALA A 276 1.03 105.50 69.58
C ALA A 276 0.08 104.97 68.47
N ALA A 277 -0.82 105.81 67.94
CA ALA A 277 -1.81 105.40 66.92
C ALA A 277 -1.26 105.38 65.48
N ALA A 278 -0.08 105.95 65.24
CA ALA A 278 0.50 106.06 63.89
C ALA A 278 1.34 104.81 63.47
N GLN A 279 1.91 104.06 64.42
CA GLN A 279 2.80 102.93 64.10
C GLN A 279 2.09 101.59 63.85
N GLU A 280 0.80 101.48 64.17
CA GLU A 280 0.03 100.24 63.94
C GLU A 280 -0.47 100.08 62.49
N ARG A 281 -0.54 101.19 61.74
CA ARG A 281 -1.10 101.21 60.38
C ARG A 281 -0.15 100.66 59.30
N ASP A 282 1.16 100.79 59.51
CA ASP A 282 2.17 100.37 58.53
C ASP A 282 2.48 98.86 58.58
N ARG A 283 2.13 98.16 59.68
CA ARG A 283 2.32 96.70 59.82
C ARG A 283 1.14 95.87 59.28
N ALA A 284 0.02 96.50 58.92
CA ALA A 284 -1.15 95.83 58.35
C ALA A 284 -1.04 95.65 56.82
N VAL A 285 -0.39 96.60 56.13
CA VAL A 285 -0.26 96.59 54.65
C VAL A 285 0.72 95.51 54.16
N ALA A 286 1.82 95.26 54.87
CA ALA A 286 2.82 94.25 54.48
C ALA A 286 2.34 92.79 54.63
N ARG A 287 1.26 92.52 55.38
CA ARG A 287 0.69 91.17 55.57
C ARG A 287 -0.34 90.80 54.50
N ALA A 288 -0.92 91.77 53.80
CA ALA A 288 -1.91 91.53 52.73
C ALA A 288 -1.24 91.13 51.40
N GLU A 289 -0.11 91.76 51.04
CA GLU A 289 0.57 91.54 49.73
C GLU A 289 1.34 90.21 49.62
N GLY A 290 1.59 89.53 50.75
CA GLY A 290 2.23 88.20 50.82
C GLY A 290 1.25 87.02 50.71
N ALA A 291 -0.03 87.25 51.02
CA ALA A 291 -1.07 86.23 50.95
C ALA A 291 -1.63 86.06 49.52
N GLU A 292 -1.74 87.15 48.74
CA GLU A 292 -2.22 87.09 47.35
C GLU A 292 -1.25 86.38 46.40
N ARG A 293 0.06 86.46 46.62
CA ARG A 293 1.06 85.79 45.77
C ARG A 293 1.08 84.26 45.93
N LYS A 294 0.76 83.74 47.12
CA LYS A 294 0.70 82.29 47.38
C LYS A 294 -0.64 81.66 46.96
N ALA A 295 -1.72 82.44 46.91
CA ALA A 295 -3.01 81.99 46.38
C ALA A 295 -3.00 81.83 44.85
N ALA A 296 -2.34 82.74 44.12
CA ALA A 296 -2.25 82.71 42.65
C ALA A 296 -1.31 81.62 42.06
N GLU A 297 -0.50 80.96 42.91
CA GLU A 297 0.37 79.83 42.54
C GLU A 297 -0.37 78.50 42.78
N ALA A 298 -1.08 78.37 43.91
CA ALA A 298 -1.92 77.22 44.22
C ALA A 298 -3.11 77.03 43.25
N ASP A 299 -3.67 78.11 42.69
CA ASP A 299 -4.75 78.03 41.69
C ASP A 299 -4.26 77.62 40.29
N ARG A 300 -2.98 77.84 39.96
CA ARG A 300 -2.38 77.36 38.70
C ARG A 300 -2.07 75.87 38.77
N ASP A 301 -1.56 75.38 39.89
CA ASP A 301 -1.27 73.95 40.10
C ASP A 301 -2.56 73.10 40.18
N ARG A 302 -3.64 73.67 40.72
CA ARG A 302 -4.96 73.03 40.78
C ARG A 302 -5.64 72.92 39.41
N ALA A 303 -5.40 73.87 38.50
CA ALA A 303 -5.94 73.84 37.14
C ALA A 303 -5.23 72.81 36.24
N VAL A 304 -3.92 72.58 36.44
CA VAL A 304 -3.15 71.56 35.72
C VAL A 304 -3.54 70.16 36.20
N ALA A 305 -3.64 69.94 37.52
CA ALA A 305 -4.03 68.64 38.08
C ALA A 305 -5.46 68.20 37.73
N LEU A 306 -6.39 69.14 37.51
CA LEU A 306 -7.76 68.82 37.07
C LEU A 306 -7.86 68.51 35.56
N ASN A 307 -6.94 69.01 34.75
CA ASN A 307 -6.87 68.71 33.31
C ASN A 307 -6.22 67.33 33.07
N ASP A 308 -5.20 66.98 33.84
CA ASP A 308 -4.55 65.66 33.78
C ASP A 308 -5.49 64.53 34.24
N VAL A 309 -6.34 64.78 35.25
CA VAL A 309 -7.37 63.82 35.70
C VAL A 309 -8.53 63.69 34.71
N ALA A 310 -8.85 64.74 33.95
CA ALA A 310 -9.85 64.68 32.87
C ALA A 310 -9.32 63.91 31.65
N GLN A 311 -8.07 64.14 31.24
CA GLN A 311 -7.42 63.41 30.14
C GLN A 311 -7.17 61.94 30.49
N ALA A 312 -6.82 61.61 31.73
CA ALA A 312 -6.69 60.23 32.19
C ALA A 312 -8.04 59.48 32.22
N ARG A 313 -9.16 60.17 32.48
CA ARG A 313 -10.50 59.58 32.46
C ARG A 313 -11.05 59.35 31.05
N GLU A 314 -10.76 60.25 30.10
CA GLU A 314 -11.09 60.03 28.67
C GLU A 314 -10.23 58.91 28.05
N ALA A 315 -8.93 58.83 28.38
CA ALA A 315 -8.06 57.74 27.94
C ALA A 315 -8.51 56.38 28.50
N ALA A 316 -8.86 56.30 29.79
CA ALA A 316 -9.38 55.09 30.42
C ALA A 316 -10.76 54.68 29.88
N ALA A 317 -11.64 55.64 29.55
CA ALA A 317 -12.94 55.34 28.93
C ALA A 317 -12.80 54.87 27.46
N ALA A 318 -11.82 55.39 26.72
CA ALA A 318 -11.48 54.92 25.38
C ALA A 318 -10.85 53.51 25.38
N GLU A 319 -10.00 53.19 26.36
CA GLU A 319 -9.45 51.84 26.55
C GLU A 319 -10.52 50.82 26.95
N VAL A 320 -11.43 51.18 27.87
CA VAL A 320 -12.53 50.28 28.27
C VAL A 320 -13.50 50.03 27.11
N THR A 321 -13.78 51.03 26.27
CA THR A 321 -14.62 50.83 25.07
C THR A 321 -13.90 50.11 23.92
N ALA A 322 -12.58 50.23 23.81
CA ALA A 322 -11.76 49.45 22.88
C ALA A 322 -11.64 47.98 23.33
N ALA A 323 -11.46 47.72 24.63
CA ALA A 323 -11.42 46.39 25.22
C ALA A 323 -12.78 45.68 25.10
N ASP A 324 -13.90 46.40 25.27
CA ASP A 324 -15.24 45.84 25.15
C ASP A 324 -15.64 45.54 23.68
N ARG A 325 -15.07 46.27 22.71
CA ARG A 325 -15.18 45.95 21.27
C ARG A 325 -14.31 44.76 20.88
N ALA A 326 -13.04 44.74 21.32
CA ALA A 326 -12.14 43.60 21.09
C ALA A 326 -12.68 42.30 21.72
N ARG A 327 -13.33 42.38 22.89
CA ARG A 327 -14.00 41.23 23.51
C ARG A 327 -15.23 40.76 22.73
N LYS A 328 -16.07 41.68 22.23
CA LYS A 328 -17.24 41.33 21.39
C LYS A 328 -16.84 40.77 20.01
N ASP A 329 -15.73 41.24 19.45
CA ASP A 329 -15.18 40.70 18.21
C ASP A 329 -14.55 39.32 18.43
N ALA A 330 -13.83 39.10 19.55
CA ALA A 330 -13.34 37.77 19.95
C ALA A 330 -14.47 36.78 20.26
N GLU A 331 -15.57 37.22 20.91
CA GLU A 331 -16.76 36.40 21.15
C GLU A 331 -17.47 36.01 19.83
N ARG A 332 -17.47 36.90 18.82
CA ARG A 332 -18.00 36.61 17.47
C ARG A 332 -17.10 35.67 16.67
N GLU A 333 -15.78 35.81 16.77
CA GLU A 333 -14.83 34.89 16.14
C GLU A 333 -14.87 33.50 16.79
N LEU A 334 -15.04 33.42 18.11
CA LEU A 334 -15.25 32.16 18.83
C LEU A 334 -16.59 31.49 18.48
N ALA A 335 -17.66 32.27 18.29
CA ALA A 335 -18.95 31.74 17.81
C ALA A 335 -18.85 31.24 16.36
N ALA A 336 -18.15 31.96 15.48
CA ALA A 336 -17.91 31.55 14.09
C ALA A 336 -17.00 30.32 14.00
N MET A 337 -15.98 30.20 14.86
CA MET A 337 -15.16 28.99 14.98
C MET A 337 -15.99 27.81 15.52
N GLY A 338 -16.91 28.04 16.47
CA GLY A 338 -17.81 27.03 17.01
C GLY A 338 -18.78 26.47 15.97
N GLU A 339 -19.30 27.29 15.05
CA GLU A 339 -20.12 26.80 13.93
C GLU A 339 -19.29 26.04 12.90
N ARG A 340 -18.07 26.49 12.59
CA ARG A 340 -17.16 25.76 11.68
C ARG A 340 -16.70 24.41 12.23
N VAL A 341 -16.52 24.30 13.55
CA VAL A 341 -16.23 23.02 14.21
C VAL A 341 -17.45 22.09 14.16
N LYS A 342 -18.67 22.59 14.38
CA LYS A 342 -19.90 21.78 14.23
C LYS A 342 -20.14 21.32 12.79
N GLU A 343 -19.87 22.16 11.80
CA GLU A 343 -19.93 21.78 10.39
C GLU A 343 -18.85 20.76 10.03
N ALA A 344 -17.63 20.90 10.57
CA ALA A 344 -16.55 19.94 10.37
C ALA A 344 -16.83 18.59 11.06
N GLU A 345 -17.44 18.59 12.25
CA GLU A 345 -17.87 17.39 12.97
C GLU A 345 -19.04 16.69 12.24
N GLY A 346 -19.99 17.45 11.69
CA GLY A 346 -21.06 16.91 10.85
C GLY A 346 -20.55 16.32 9.53
N ALA A 347 -19.58 16.97 8.89
CA ALA A 347 -18.92 16.46 7.69
C ALA A 347 -18.06 15.21 7.98
N ALA A 348 -17.39 15.16 9.13
CA ALA A 348 -16.61 14.01 9.58
C ALA A 348 -17.51 12.82 9.92
N ALA A 349 -18.65 13.02 10.60
CA ALA A 349 -19.62 11.97 10.88
C ALA A 349 -20.26 11.40 9.59
N ALA A 350 -20.58 12.27 8.62
CA ALA A 350 -21.08 11.84 7.31
C ALA A 350 -20.01 11.17 6.43
N ALA A 351 -18.73 11.47 6.62
CA ALA A 351 -17.63 10.77 5.98
C ALA A 351 -17.38 9.40 6.61
N LEU A 352 -17.52 9.29 7.94
CA LEU A 352 -17.40 8.04 8.68
C LEU A 352 -18.50 7.06 8.29
N SER A 353 -19.76 7.51 8.22
CA SER A 353 -20.90 6.68 7.79
C SER A 353 -20.72 6.16 6.35
N ARG A 354 -20.20 6.99 5.44
CA ARG A 354 -19.92 6.59 4.05
C ARG A 354 -18.73 5.63 3.94
N ALA A 355 -17.73 5.77 4.81
CA ALA A 355 -16.61 4.84 4.90
C ALA A 355 -17.06 3.48 5.47
N GLU A 356 -17.94 3.47 6.46
CA GLU A 356 -18.51 2.24 7.04
C GLU A 356 -19.40 1.50 6.04
N GLU A 357 -20.22 2.22 5.27
CA GLU A 357 -21.01 1.65 4.16
C GLU A 357 -20.11 1.06 3.06
N GLY A 358 -19.03 1.77 2.67
CA GLY A 358 -18.06 1.26 1.71
C GLY A 358 -17.30 0.02 2.21
N VAL A 359 -16.95 -0.03 3.51
CA VAL A 359 -16.33 -1.21 4.12
C VAL A 359 -17.30 -2.39 4.22
N ALA A 360 -18.59 -2.14 4.42
CA ALA A 360 -19.61 -3.19 4.42
C ALA A 360 -19.84 -3.78 3.02
N GLU A 361 -19.87 -2.95 1.98
CA GLU A 361 -20.00 -3.42 0.59
C GLU A 361 -18.77 -4.21 0.12
N GLU A 362 -17.57 -3.77 0.46
CA GLU A 362 -16.34 -4.50 0.11
C GLU A 362 -16.20 -5.81 0.91
N ARG A 363 -16.67 -5.87 2.16
CA ARG A 363 -16.78 -7.15 2.89
C ARG A 363 -17.78 -8.10 2.23
N ALA A 364 -18.94 -7.61 1.80
CA ALA A 364 -19.92 -8.44 1.10
C ALA A 364 -19.37 -8.98 -0.23
N ARG A 365 -18.58 -8.19 -0.98
CA ARG A 365 -17.88 -8.64 -2.18
C ARG A 365 -16.80 -9.68 -1.88
N ALA A 366 -16.03 -9.49 -0.81
CA ALA A 366 -15.02 -10.44 -0.38
C ALA A 366 -15.64 -11.79 0.03
N ASP A 367 -16.80 -11.78 0.69
CA ASP A 367 -17.51 -13.00 1.08
C ASP A 367 -18.08 -13.77 -0.12
N VAL A 368 -18.54 -13.06 -1.16
CA VAL A 368 -18.96 -13.69 -2.43
C VAL A 368 -17.78 -14.36 -3.13
N VAL A 369 -16.64 -13.68 -3.23
CA VAL A 369 -15.42 -14.24 -3.85
C VAL A 369 -14.87 -15.41 -3.01
N ALA A 370 -14.98 -15.35 -1.69
CA ALA A 370 -14.63 -16.47 -0.81
C ALA A 370 -15.53 -17.69 -1.04
N GLY A 371 -16.84 -17.47 -1.23
CA GLY A 371 -17.80 -18.53 -1.57
C GLY A 371 -17.52 -19.18 -2.92
N GLU A 372 -17.19 -18.39 -3.94
CA GLU A 372 -16.81 -18.90 -5.27
C GLU A 372 -15.51 -19.71 -5.22
N ARG A 373 -14.52 -19.25 -4.46
CA ARG A 373 -13.27 -20.00 -4.23
C ARG A 373 -13.53 -21.36 -3.58
N ASP A 374 -14.40 -21.40 -2.57
CA ASP A 374 -14.69 -22.63 -1.83
C ASP A 374 -15.49 -23.62 -2.69
N GLN A 375 -16.38 -23.15 -3.57
CA GLN A 375 -17.04 -23.96 -4.59
C GLN A 375 -16.03 -24.56 -5.58
N LEU A 376 -15.12 -23.74 -6.14
CA LEU A 376 -14.09 -24.21 -7.07
C LEU A 376 -13.13 -25.21 -6.42
N GLN A 377 -12.83 -25.06 -5.13
CA GLN A 377 -12.05 -26.05 -4.37
C GLN A 377 -12.83 -27.36 -4.15
N GLY A 378 -14.15 -27.28 -3.95
CA GLY A 378 -15.04 -28.44 -3.90
C GLY A 378 -15.04 -29.22 -5.22
N ASP A 379 -15.21 -28.52 -6.34
CA ASP A 379 -15.21 -29.11 -7.68
C ASP A 379 -13.85 -29.74 -8.02
N LEU A 380 -12.75 -29.08 -7.66
CA LEU A 380 -11.41 -29.63 -7.86
C LEU A 380 -11.17 -30.92 -7.06
N ARG A 381 -11.73 -31.03 -5.84
CA ARG A 381 -11.67 -32.27 -5.05
C ARG A 381 -12.49 -33.39 -5.69
N LEU A 382 -13.68 -33.07 -6.21
CA LEU A 382 -14.52 -34.01 -6.94
C LEU A 382 -13.84 -34.53 -8.21
N GLU A 383 -13.21 -33.66 -9.00
CA GLU A 383 -12.48 -34.06 -10.20
C GLU A 383 -11.21 -34.88 -9.87
N ARG A 384 -10.52 -34.57 -8.78
CA ARG A 384 -9.39 -35.40 -8.30
C ARG A 384 -9.86 -36.80 -7.90
N ALA A 385 -10.98 -36.91 -7.19
CA ALA A 385 -11.56 -38.21 -6.84
C ALA A 385 -12.00 -39.00 -8.08
N ARG A 386 -12.59 -38.33 -9.09
CA ARG A 386 -12.94 -38.96 -10.38
C ARG A 386 -11.71 -39.47 -11.12
N LEU A 387 -10.63 -38.70 -11.14
CA LEU A 387 -9.37 -39.11 -11.77
C LEU A 387 -8.69 -40.28 -11.03
N GLU A 388 -8.76 -40.29 -9.70
CA GLU A 388 -8.27 -41.42 -8.88
C GLU A 388 -9.07 -42.68 -9.14
N ASP A 389 -10.39 -42.59 -9.24
CA ASP A 389 -11.26 -43.72 -9.58
C ASP A 389 -10.98 -44.26 -11.00
N ILE A 390 -10.83 -43.37 -12.00
CA ILE A 390 -10.48 -43.77 -13.37
C ILE A 390 -9.09 -44.43 -13.41
N ARG A 391 -8.12 -43.94 -12.62
CA ARG A 391 -6.79 -44.57 -12.52
C ARG A 391 -6.87 -45.96 -11.89
N ALA A 392 -7.66 -46.11 -10.82
CA ALA A 392 -7.89 -47.40 -10.19
C ALA A 392 -8.55 -48.40 -11.16
N GLN A 393 -9.54 -47.95 -11.94
CA GLN A 393 -10.17 -48.77 -12.99
C GLN A 393 -9.18 -49.17 -14.10
N LEU A 394 -8.28 -48.26 -14.48
CA LEU A 394 -7.29 -48.52 -15.52
C LEU A 394 -6.19 -49.49 -15.04
N ASP A 395 -5.78 -49.38 -13.78
CA ASP A 395 -4.84 -50.33 -13.18
C ASP A 395 -5.47 -51.70 -12.93
N ALA A 396 -6.76 -51.75 -12.56
CA ALA A 396 -7.52 -53.00 -12.50
C ALA A 396 -7.62 -53.67 -13.89
N ALA A 397 -7.96 -52.92 -14.94
CA ALA A 397 -8.01 -53.43 -16.30
C ALA A 397 -6.64 -53.91 -16.82
N ARG A 398 -5.54 -53.25 -16.41
CA ARG A 398 -4.17 -53.70 -16.70
C ARG A 398 -3.82 -55.00 -15.98
N ALA A 399 -4.23 -55.14 -14.72
CA ALA A 399 -4.03 -56.37 -13.95
C ALA A 399 -4.82 -57.53 -14.56
N GLU A 400 -6.09 -57.32 -14.93
CA GLU A 400 -6.90 -58.31 -15.64
C GLU A 400 -6.28 -58.71 -17.00
N ALA A 401 -5.80 -57.73 -17.77
CA ALA A 401 -5.14 -58.00 -19.05
C ALA A 401 -3.80 -58.74 -18.89
N ALA A 402 -3.10 -58.55 -17.76
CA ALA A 402 -1.89 -59.32 -17.42
C ALA A 402 -2.27 -60.76 -17.04
N GLU A 403 -3.30 -60.95 -16.22
CA GLU A 403 -3.78 -62.27 -15.81
C GLU A 403 -4.31 -63.07 -17.01
N LEU A 404 -5.03 -62.45 -17.94
CA LEU A 404 -5.47 -63.08 -19.19
C LEU A 404 -4.30 -63.49 -20.09
N ARG A 405 -3.23 -62.69 -20.14
CA ARG A 405 -2.00 -63.05 -20.86
C ARG A 405 -1.30 -64.23 -20.20
N GLU A 406 -1.18 -64.24 -18.88
CA GLU A 406 -0.59 -65.38 -18.15
C GLU A 406 -1.41 -66.66 -18.36
N ARG A 407 -2.75 -66.58 -18.33
CA ARG A 407 -3.64 -67.71 -18.63
C ARG A 407 -3.49 -68.20 -20.07
N ALA A 408 -3.38 -67.29 -21.04
CA ALA A 408 -3.15 -67.64 -22.44
C ALA A 408 -1.79 -68.33 -22.66
N VAL A 409 -0.73 -67.80 -22.07
CA VAL A 409 0.61 -68.42 -22.11
C VAL A 409 0.61 -69.79 -21.41
N ALA A 410 -0.05 -69.91 -20.26
CA ALA A 410 -0.18 -71.19 -19.57
C ALA A 410 -1.00 -72.21 -20.38
N ALA A 411 -2.01 -71.77 -21.14
CA ALA A 411 -2.78 -72.63 -22.04
C ALA A 411 -1.94 -73.09 -23.24
N GLU A 412 -1.16 -72.20 -23.88
CA GLU A 412 -0.23 -72.56 -24.94
C GLU A 412 0.83 -73.57 -24.47
N LEU A 413 1.39 -73.37 -23.27
CA LEU A 413 2.36 -74.29 -22.69
C LEU A 413 1.75 -75.66 -22.35
N ARG A 414 0.46 -75.74 -21.99
CA ARG A 414 -0.25 -77.02 -21.82
C ARG A 414 -0.58 -77.69 -23.16
N ALA A 415 -0.98 -76.93 -24.17
CA ALA A 415 -1.25 -77.46 -25.51
C ALA A 415 0.02 -78.08 -26.12
N ARG A 416 1.16 -77.39 -26.01
CA ARG A 416 2.47 -77.92 -26.45
C ARG A 416 2.95 -79.16 -25.68
N ARG A 417 2.48 -79.37 -24.44
CA ARG A 417 2.81 -80.55 -23.63
C ARG A 417 1.97 -81.78 -23.94
N ASN A 418 0.80 -81.62 -24.58
CA ASN A 418 -0.10 -82.72 -24.94
C ASN A 418 0.10 -83.20 -26.39
N GLU A 419 0.97 -82.56 -27.17
CA GLU A 419 1.33 -82.93 -28.55
C GLU A 419 2.70 -83.66 -28.64
N SER A 420 3.28 -84.05 -27.49
CA SER A 420 4.43 -84.96 -27.36
C SER A 420 4.01 -86.18 -26.55
#